data_AF-A0A9E5FDR8-F1
#
_entry.id   AF-A0A9E5FDR8-F1
#
_cell.length_a   1.000
_cell.length_b   1.000
_cell.length_c   1.000
_cell.angle_alpha   90.00
_cell.angle_beta   90.00
_cell.angle_gamma   90.00
#
_symmetry.space_group_name_H-M   'P 1'
#
loop_
_entity.id
_entity.type
_entity.pdbx_description
1 polymer ?
#
loop_
_entity_poly.entity_id
_entity_poly.type
_entity_poly.pdbx_seq_one_letter_code
_entity_poly.pdbx_strand_id
1 'polypeptide(L)'
;MNESTLSIKQLADMLRQDARDLEKMASRGYLPARRVGGEWTFATAEIHEWLEKRLPDYSDDELSRLDSSHAPSNDLLVCSMLAQDSIELDLHALPCCMKW
;
A
#
# COMPACT_ATOMS: atom_id res chain seq x y z
N MET A 1 15.61 -9.65 13.06
CA MET A 1 14.66 -9.54 11.94
C MET A 1 13.60 -10.60 12.14
N ASN A 2 12.57 -10.27 12.92
CA ASN A 2 11.44 -11.16 13.26
C ASN A 2 10.20 -10.33 13.64
N GLU A 3 10.01 -9.17 13.02
CA GLU A 3 8.86 -8.27 13.24
C GLU A 3 7.73 -8.50 12.22
N SER A 4 7.57 -9.75 11.78
CA SER A 4 6.57 -10.12 10.78
C SER A 4 5.17 -10.29 11.36
N THR A 5 4.98 -10.08 12.67
CA THR A 5 3.70 -10.24 13.37
C THR A 5 3.30 -8.97 14.10
N LEU A 6 2.12 -8.46 13.78
CA LEU A 6 1.49 -7.27 14.32
C LEU A 6 0.36 -7.63 15.29
N SER A 7 0.26 -6.90 16.39
CA SER A 7 -0.94 -6.92 17.24
C SER A 7 -2.06 -6.08 16.64
N ILE A 8 -3.30 -6.26 17.13
CA ILE A 8 -4.45 -5.48 16.65
C ILE A 8 -4.28 -3.96 16.79
N LYS A 9 -3.55 -3.51 17.81
CA LYS A 9 -3.25 -2.08 18.04
C LYS A 9 -2.27 -1.55 17.01
N GLN A 10 -1.24 -2.32 16.66
CA GLN A 10 -0.28 -1.94 15.63
C GLN A 10 -0.92 -1.93 14.25
N LEU A 11 -1.81 -2.89 13.98
CA LEU A 11 -2.58 -2.92 12.74
C LEU A 11 -3.53 -1.70 12.64
N ALA A 12 -4.19 -1.33 13.75
CA ALA A 12 -5.06 -0.16 13.81
C ALA A 12 -4.31 1.15 13.53
N ASP A 13 -3.09 1.29 14.06
CA ASP A 13 -2.23 2.45 13.80
C ASP A 13 -1.81 2.51 12.32
N MET A 14 -1.39 1.37 11.76
CA MET A 14 -0.94 1.26 10.37
C MET A 14 -2.05 1.55 9.34
N LEU A 15 -3.23 0.96 9.51
CA LEU A 15 -4.37 1.19 8.61
C LEU A 15 -5.15 2.46 8.97
N ARG A 16 -4.81 3.11 10.09
CA ARG A 16 -5.52 4.26 10.66
C ARG A 16 -7.02 4.00 10.84
N GLN A 17 -7.36 2.77 11.21
CA GLN A 17 -8.73 2.25 11.34
C GLN A 17 -8.98 1.78 12.77
N ASP A 18 -10.23 1.81 13.23
CA ASP A 18 -10.57 1.43 14.62
C ASP A 18 -10.32 -0.07 14.89
N ALA A 19 -9.69 -0.36 16.03
CA ALA A 19 -9.32 -1.72 16.43
C ALA A 19 -10.54 -2.66 16.59
N ARG A 20 -11.72 -2.13 16.99
CA ARG A 20 -12.94 -2.93 17.12
C ARG A 20 -13.50 -3.34 15.77
N ASP A 21 -13.37 -2.48 14.77
CA ASP A 21 -13.77 -2.82 13.40
C ASP A 21 -12.83 -3.87 12.81
N LEU A 22 -11.52 -3.75 13.06
CA LEU A 22 -10.55 -4.77 12.66
C LEU A 22 -10.81 -6.13 13.35
N GLU A 23 -11.21 -6.13 14.63
CA GLU A 23 -11.57 -7.36 15.35
C GLU A 23 -12.81 -8.02 14.76
N LYS A 24 -13.83 -7.22 14.42
CA LYS A 24 -15.03 -7.71 13.72
C LYS A 24 -14.68 -8.26 12.34
N MET A 25 -13.79 -7.61 11.60
CA MET A 25 -13.36 -8.06 10.28
C MET A 25 -12.55 -9.37 10.35
N ALA A 26 -11.66 -9.49 11.33
CA ALA A 26 -10.92 -10.72 11.63
C ALA A 26 -11.89 -11.87 11.99
N SER A 27 -12.84 -11.59 12.87
CA SER A 27 -13.85 -12.58 13.31
C SER A 27 -14.75 -13.07 12.17
N ARG A 28 -14.99 -12.22 11.17
CA ARG A 28 -15.79 -12.54 9.97
C ARG A 28 -14.97 -13.20 8.85
N GLY A 29 -13.65 -13.29 8.99
CA GLY A 29 -12.76 -13.87 7.98
C GLY A 29 -12.49 -12.96 6.76
N TYR A 30 -12.82 -11.67 6.84
CA TYR A 30 -12.50 -10.70 5.78
C TYR A 30 -11.03 -10.26 5.82
N LEU A 31 -10.42 -10.36 7.00
CA LEU A 31 -9.06 -9.93 7.28
C LEU A 31 -8.25 -11.17 7.68
N PRO A 32 -7.08 -11.41 7.07
CA PRO A 32 -6.20 -12.50 7.46
C PRO A 32 -5.71 -12.29 8.90
N ALA A 33 -6.21 -13.11 9.82
CA ALA A 33 -5.90 -13.00 11.24
C ALA A 33 -5.68 -14.39 11.84
N ARG A 34 -4.62 -14.54 12.64
CA ARG A 34 -4.29 -15.78 13.32
C ARG A 34 -4.52 -15.61 14.82
N ARG A 35 -5.24 -16.56 15.44
CA ARG A 35 -5.43 -16.56 16.89
C ARG A 35 -4.32 -17.37 17.57
N VAL A 36 -3.46 -16.72 18.34
CA VAL A 36 -2.35 -17.36 19.07
C VAL A 36 -2.51 -17.04 20.56
N GLY A 37 -2.62 -18.07 21.41
CA GLY A 37 -2.72 -17.87 22.86
C GLY A 37 -3.97 -17.13 23.35
N GLY A 38 -5.01 -16.98 22.51
CA GLY A 38 -6.22 -16.24 22.84
C GLY A 38 -6.24 -14.78 22.36
N GLU A 39 -5.13 -14.30 21.79
CA GLU A 39 -5.06 -12.98 21.16
C GLU A 39 -5.05 -13.08 19.63
N TRP A 40 -5.50 -12.01 18.97
CA TRP A 40 -5.42 -11.85 17.52
C TRP A 40 -4.03 -11.33 17.12
N THR A 41 -3.37 -12.09 16.26
CA THR A 41 -2.06 -11.76 15.69
C THR A 41 -2.17 -11.73 14.17
N PHE A 42 -1.58 -10.72 13.56
CA PHE A 42 -1.63 -10.48 12.12
C PHE A 42 -0.22 -10.63 11.55
N ALA A 43 -0.06 -11.27 10.40
CA ALA A 43 1.23 -11.31 9.73
C ALA A 43 1.36 -10.09 8.80
N THR A 44 2.43 -9.30 8.93
CA THR A 44 2.64 -8.09 8.12
C THR A 44 2.59 -8.41 6.62
N ALA A 45 3.24 -9.50 6.19
CA ALA A 45 3.24 -9.94 4.80
C ALA A 45 1.83 -10.26 4.30
N GLU A 46 1.04 -10.98 5.09
CA GLU A 46 -0.32 -11.39 4.71
C GLU A 46 -1.29 -10.18 4.65
N ILE A 47 -1.08 -9.19 5.51
CA ILE A 47 -1.81 -7.92 5.48
C ILE A 47 -1.43 -7.10 4.24
N HIS A 48 -0.14 -7.05 3.87
CA HIS A 48 0.29 -6.37 2.64
C HIS A 48 -0.32 -7.05 1.40
N GLU A 49 -0.20 -8.37 1.28
CA GLU A 49 -0.81 -9.12 0.16
C GLU A 49 -2.32 -8.93 0.09
N TRP A 50 -2.99 -8.86 1.24
CA TRP A 50 -4.42 -8.57 1.29
C TRP A 50 -4.75 -7.13 0.88
N LEU A 51 -3.91 -6.17 1.26
CA LEU A 51 -4.06 -4.77 0.87
C LEU A 51 -3.87 -4.62 -0.65
N GLU A 52 -2.85 -5.27 -1.19
CA GLU A 52 -2.55 -5.32 -2.64
C GLU A 52 -3.69 -5.94 -3.42
N LYS A 53 -4.34 -7.00 -2.91
CA LYS A 53 -5.54 -7.56 -3.55
C LYS A 53 -6.76 -6.65 -3.47
N ARG A 54 -6.81 -5.72 -2.51
CA ARG A 54 -7.91 -4.76 -2.31
C ARG A 54 -7.70 -3.45 -3.04
N LEU A 55 -6.46 -3.00 -3.20
CA LEU A 55 -6.05 -1.95 -4.12
C LEU A 55 -6.32 -2.50 -5.52
N PRO A 56 -7.42 -2.12 -6.19
CA PRO A 56 -7.78 -2.73 -7.45
C PRO A 56 -6.66 -2.51 -8.46
N ASP A 57 -6.31 -3.58 -9.16
CA ASP A 57 -5.59 -3.56 -10.42
C ASP A 57 -6.44 -2.71 -11.37
N TYR A 58 -6.03 -1.46 -11.61
CA TYR A 58 -6.69 -0.67 -12.62
C TYR A 58 -6.48 -1.42 -13.93
N SER A 59 -7.58 -1.82 -14.55
CA SER A 59 -7.48 -2.38 -15.89
C SER A 59 -6.83 -1.35 -16.82
N ASP A 60 -6.12 -1.83 -17.84
CA ASP A 60 -5.50 -0.95 -18.85
C ASP A 60 -6.50 0.07 -19.43
N ASP A 61 -7.78 -0.32 -19.57
CA ASP A 61 -8.88 0.56 -20.01
C ASP A 61 -9.21 1.66 -18.97
N GLU A 62 -9.23 1.34 -17.67
CA GLU A 62 -9.44 2.32 -16.61
C GLU A 62 -8.26 3.27 -16.45
N LEU A 63 -7.02 2.77 -16.58
CA LEU A 63 -5.81 3.60 -16.63
C LEU A 63 -5.85 4.55 -17.83
N SER A 64 -6.20 4.03 -19.01
CA SER A 64 -6.29 4.83 -20.24
C SER A 64 -7.35 5.93 -20.14
N ARG A 65 -8.47 5.67 -19.47
CA ARG A 65 -9.51 6.68 -19.21
C ARG A 65 -9.05 7.78 -18.25
N LEU A 66 -8.33 7.41 -17.20
CA LEU A 66 -7.76 8.39 -16.26
C LEU A 66 -6.72 9.28 -16.95
N ASP A 67 -5.83 8.69 -17.74
CA ASP A 67 -4.83 9.43 -18.52
C ASP A 67 -5.47 10.37 -19.54
N SER A 68 -6.52 9.91 -20.25
CA SER A 68 -7.28 10.72 -21.21
C SER A 68 -8.04 11.89 -20.56
N SER A 69 -8.42 11.76 -19.28
CA SER A 69 -9.10 12.82 -18.52
C SER A 69 -8.13 13.92 -18.06
N HIS A 70 -6.82 13.64 -18.08
CA HIS A 70 -5.78 14.63 -17.93
C HIS A 70 -5.58 15.37 -19.26
N ALA A 71 -6.48 16.29 -19.60
CA ALA A 71 -6.13 17.32 -20.56
C ALA A 71 -4.84 18.01 -20.04
N PRO A 72 -3.81 18.25 -20.87
CA PRO A 72 -2.58 18.92 -20.44
C PRO A 72 -2.92 20.38 -20.07
N SER A 73 -3.43 20.53 -18.86
CA SER A 73 -3.60 21.78 -18.16
C SER A 73 -2.20 22.23 -17.79
N ASN A 74 -1.58 22.98 -18.71
CA ASN A 74 -0.28 23.60 -18.51
C ASN A 74 -0.35 24.75 -17.48
N ASP A 75 -1.51 24.96 -16.85
CA ASP A 75 -1.79 26.14 -16.03
C ASP A 75 -1.10 26.13 -14.67
N LEU A 76 -0.60 24.97 -14.20
CA LEU A 76 0.21 24.87 -13.00
C LEU A 76 1.28 23.80 -13.18
N LEU A 77 2.34 24.13 -13.92
CA LEU A 77 3.58 23.34 -13.91
C LEU A 77 4.16 23.36 -12.49
N VAL A 78 3.74 22.42 -11.64
CA VAL A 78 4.31 22.17 -10.31
C VAL A 78 5.82 21.95 -10.42
N CYS A 79 6.29 21.42 -11.54
CA CYS A 79 7.70 21.28 -11.90
C CYS A 79 8.49 22.59 -11.82
N SER A 80 7.87 23.76 -12.05
CA SER A 80 8.54 25.06 -11.92
C SER A 80 8.71 25.52 -10.47
N MET A 81 7.87 25.00 -9.57
CA MET A 81 7.90 25.29 -8.12
C MET A 81 8.69 24.23 -7.33
N LEU A 82 8.94 23.08 -7.92
CA LEU A 82 9.84 22.06 -7.40
C LEU A 82 11.27 22.46 -7.76
N ALA A 83 12.11 22.72 -6.75
CA ALA A 83 13.55 22.77 -7.00
C ALA A 83 13.98 21.39 -7.53
N GLN A 84 14.85 21.37 -8.54
CA GLN A 84 15.32 20.11 -9.14
C GLN A 84 16.01 19.20 -8.11
N ASP A 85 16.56 19.78 -7.03
CA ASP A 85 17.14 19.08 -5.88
C ASP A 85 16.11 18.54 -4.87
N SER A 86 14.83 18.90 -4.97
CA SER A 86 13.77 18.46 -4.04
C SER A 86 13.07 17.17 -4.48
N ILE A 87 13.50 16.58 -5.59
CA ILE A 87 12.99 15.29 -6.07
C ILE A 87 13.94 14.21 -5.52
N GLU A 88 13.76 13.83 -4.26
CA GLU A 88 14.46 12.67 -3.69
C GLU A 88 13.74 11.39 -4.15
N LEU A 89 14.14 10.94 -5.32
CA LEU A 89 13.78 9.64 -5.85
C LEU A 89 14.82 8.64 -5.34
N ASP A 90 14.57 8.02 -4.18
CA ASP A 90 15.25 6.79 -3.77
C ASP A 90 14.75 5.63 -4.67
N LEU A 91 15.05 5.72 -5.97
CA LEU A 91 15.01 4.55 -6.82
C LEU A 91 16.27 3.76 -6.50
N HIS A 92 16.13 2.83 -5.56
CA HIS A 92 17.03 1.69 -5.45
C HIS A 92 16.95 0.90 -6.77
N ALA A 93 17.71 1.34 -7.77
CA ALA A 93 17.83 0.65 -9.04
C ALA A 93 18.44 -0.72 -8.75
N LEU A 94 17.64 -1.77 -8.91
CA LEU A 94 18.15 -3.14 -8.99
C LEU A 94 19.22 -3.14 -10.09
N PRO A 95 20.41 -3.74 -9.86
CA PRO A 95 21.41 -3.84 -10.90
C PRO A 95 20.82 -4.65 -12.04
N CYS A 96 20.45 -3.95 -13.13
CA CYS A 96 20.28 -4.51 -14.45
C CYS A 96 21.62 -5.14 -14.86
N CYS A 97 21.86 -6.35 -14.40
CA CYS A 97 22.94 -7.18 -14.90
C CYS A 97 22.51 -7.62 -16.31
N MET A 98 22.95 -6.80 -17.25
CA MET A 98 23.09 -7.08 -18.67
C MET A 98 23.16 -8.57 -18.99
N LYS A 99 22.27 -9.05 -19.85
CA LYS A 99 22.67 -10.01 -20.87
C LYS A 99 21.88 -9.75 -22.14
N TRP A 100 22.65 -9.43 -23.17
CA TRP A 100 22.28 -9.06 -24.53
C TRP A 100 21.58 -10.19 -25.27
#